data_AF-A0A9P7GHG8-F1
#
_entry.id   AF-A0A9P7GHG8-F1
#
_cell.length_a   1.000
_cell.length_b   1.000
_cell.length_c   1.000
_cell.angle_alpha   90.00
_cell.angle_beta   90.00
_cell.angle_gamma   90.00
#
_symmetry.space_group_name_H-M   'P 1'
#
loop_
_entity.id
_entity.type
_entity.pdbx_description
1 polymer ?
#
loop_
_entity_poly.entity_id
_entity_poly.type
_entity_poly.pdbx_seq_one_letter_code
_entity_poly.pdbx_strand_id
1 'polypeptide(L)'
;MDNTWSILDTLTKLVTTNASNTEPLVSTLKQLLALQTPTSFYYFESWVHFSSEMASAVAEAGLAQWLLSIITLEDEEDKCYYNCCVVVTALSTLVNCTTDETQRRNLKQLFFDNEKAVEVAINMTTPMDYAYVASEVAGALGILVKDFPRGASHLRWDESILTAALRLFDNPEHDLNNPILLIAEICTPGEPRLTALLHLYLDVLDLIPDQAPKGPQGKKKKKKKKKHNHIHMSEHDTWKRITLLTCASPASRKCH
;
A
#
# COMPACT_ATOMS: atom_id res chain seq x y z
N MET A 1 -16.62 -1.32 28.34
CA MET A 1 -15.89 -2.60 28.17
C MET A 1 -16.31 -3.15 26.82
N ASP A 2 -15.32 -3.32 25.95
CA ASP A 2 -15.47 -3.38 24.51
C ASP A 2 -16.22 -4.62 24.00
N ASN A 3 -17.37 -4.40 23.37
CA ASN A 3 -18.09 -5.43 22.59
C ASN A 3 -17.20 -6.05 21.48
N THR A 4 -16.14 -5.37 21.08
CA THR A 4 -15.20 -5.79 20.03
C THR A 4 -14.47 -7.11 20.37
N TRP A 5 -14.01 -7.27 21.62
CA TRP A 5 -13.37 -8.52 22.06
C TRP A 5 -14.36 -9.68 22.08
N SER A 6 -15.62 -9.41 22.46
CA SER A 6 -16.69 -10.40 22.42
C SER A 6 -17.02 -10.85 20.98
N ILE A 7 -16.91 -9.95 19.99
CA ILE A 7 -17.15 -10.28 18.58
C ILE A 7 -16.02 -11.16 18.05
N LEU A 8 -14.76 -10.78 18.27
CA LEU A 8 -13.61 -11.58 17.83
C LEU A 8 -13.63 -12.98 18.45
N ASP A 9 -13.95 -13.10 19.74
CA ASP A 9 -14.11 -14.39 20.42
C ASP A 9 -15.23 -15.24 19.80
N THR A 10 -16.33 -14.60 19.41
CA THR A 10 -17.47 -15.29 18.77
C THR A 10 -17.09 -15.78 17.38
N LEU A 11 -16.46 -14.93 16.57
CA LEU A 11 -15.98 -15.28 15.23
C LEU A 11 -14.92 -16.39 15.29
N THR A 12 -14.00 -16.31 16.25
CA THR A 12 -12.98 -17.35 16.51
C THR A 12 -13.60 -18.68 16.87
N LYS A 13 -14.60 -18.68 17.77
CA LYS A 13 -15.36 -19.89 18.12
C LYS A 13 -16.09 -20.46 16.90
N LEU A 14 -16.66 -19.62 16.04
CA LEU A 14 -17.37 -20.07 14.84
C LEU A 14 -16.42 -20.71 13.81
N VAL A 15 -15.24 -20.14 13.58
CA VAL A 15 -14.20 -20.73 12.70
C VAL A 15 -13.72 -22.08 13.24
N THR A 16 -13.43 -22.15 14.53
CA THR A 16 -12.86 -23.37 15.16
C THR A 16 -13.88 -24.51 15.28
N THR A 17 -15.16 -24.21 15.47
CA THR A 17 -16.23 -25.22 15.59
C THR A 17 -16.80 -25.68 14.26
N ASN A 18 -16.72 -24.85 13.21
CA ASN A 18 -17.29 -25.16 11.88
C ASN A 18 -16.21 -25.18 10.78
N ALA A 19 -15.02 -25.71 11.07
CA ALA A 19 -13.88 -25.68 10.15
C ALA A 19 -14.17 -26.26 8.74
N SER A 20 -15.21 -27.09 8.59
CA SER A 20 -15.66 -27.65 7.31
C SER A 20 -16.85 -26.92 6.65
N ASN A 21 -17.53 -26.00 7.35
CA ASN A 21 -18.65 -25.22 6.82
C ASN A 21 -18.56 -23.74 7.25
N THR A 22 -18.15 -22.88 6.31
CA THR A 22 -18.02 -21.43 6.53
C THR A 22 -19.34 -20.66 6.40
N GLU A 23 -20.45 -21.28 5.97
CA GLU A 23 -21.73 -20.55 5.76
C GLU A 23 -22.25 -19.80 7.00
N PRO A 24 -22.26 -20.39 8.22
CA PRO A 24 -22.73 -19.67 9.41
C PRO A 24 -21.84 -18.47 9.75
N LEU A 25 -20.54 -18.59 9.49
CA LEU A 25 -19.56 -17.52 9.67
C LEU A 25 -19.81 -16.39 8.67
N VAL A 26 -19.95 -16.72 7.38
CA VAL A 26 -20.25 -15.75 6.31
C VAL A 26 -21.56 -15.03 6.59
N SER A 27 -22.61 -15.75 7.00
CA SER A 27 -23.90 -15.15 7.38
C SER A 27 -23.76 -14.16 8.53
N THR A 28 -23.02 -14.53 9.57
CA THR A 28 -22.76 -13.65 10.74
C THR A 28 -21.99 -12.40 10.33
N LEU A 29 -20.94 -12.56 9.52
CA LEU A 29 -20.15 -11.45 9.00
C LEU A 29 -20.98 -10.50 8.13
N LYS A 30 -21.87 -11.02 7.28
CA LYS A 30 -22.80 -10.18 6.49
C LYS A 30 -23.70 -9.34 7.38
N GLN A 31 -24.24 -9.92 8.46
CA GLN A 31 -25.05 -9.18 9.42
C GLN A 31 -24.25 -8.08 10.13
N LEU A 32 -23.00 -8.37 10.51
CA LEU A 32 -22.11 -7.39 11.13
C LEU A 32 -21.77 -6.23 10.18
N LEU A 33 -21.48 -6.52 8.91
CA LEU A 33 -21.19 -5.50 7.89
C LEU A 33 -22.41 -4.65 7.52
N ALA A 34 -23.62 -5.19 7.71
CA ALA A 34 -24.88 -4.47 7.47
C ALA A 34 -25.27 -3.51 8.62
N LEU A 35 -24.56 -3.52 9.75
CA LEU A 35 -24.82 -2.58 10.84
C LEU A 35 -24.48 -1.16 10.41
N GLN A 36 -25.28 -0.18 10.84
CA GLN A 36 -25.12 1.24 10.49
C GLN A 36 -23.77 1.83 10.92
N THR A 37 -23.21 1.31 12.01
CA THR A 37 -21.83 1.51 12.45
C THR A 37 -21.22 0.13 12.67
N PRO A 38 -20.68 -0.52 11.63
CA PRO A 38 -20.05 -1.82 11.81
C PRO A 38 -18.89 -1.64 12.78
N THR A 39 -18.77 -2.59 13.69
CA THR A 39 -17.95 -2.44 14.89
C THR A 39 -16.48 -2.28 14.49
N SER A 40 -16.02 -1.02 14.48
CA SER A 40 -14.63 -0.58 14.29
C SER A 40 -13.86 -1.30 13.18
N PHE A 41 -13.90 -0.74 11.98
CA PHE A 41 -13.15 -1.25 10.83
C PHE A 41 -11.64 -1.37 11.03
N TYR A 42 -11.11 -0.67 12.04
CA TYR A 42 -9.72 -0.78 12.47
C TYR A 42 -9.32 -2.20 12.90
N TYR A 43 -10.26 -3.10 13.20
CA TYR A 43 -9.95 -4.47 13.63
C TYR A 43 -10.11 -5.53 12.54
N PHE A 44 -10.52 -5.17 11.32
CA PHE A 44 -10.67 -6.15 10.24
C PHE A 44 -9.36 -6.84 9.90
N GLU A 45 -8.23 -6.13 10.01
CA GLU A 45 -6.90 -6.68 9.78
C GLU A 45 -6.63 -7.88 10.71
N SER A 46 -6.97 -7.76 12.00
CA SER A 46 -6.87 -8.85 12.97
C SER A 46 -7.76 -10.03 12.63
N TRP A 47 -8.92 -9.80 12.00
CA TRP A 47 -9.81 -10.88 11.58
C TRP A 47 -9.23 -11.62 10.38
N VAL A 48 -8.75 -10.88 9.39
CA VAL A 48 -8.18 -11.44 8.16
C VAL A 48 -6.90 -12.24 8.45
N HIS A 49 -6.07 -11.80 9.40
CA HIS A 49 -4.87 -12.53 9.81
C HIS A 49 -5.12 -13.75 10.70
N PHE A 50 -6.34 -13.93 11.21
CA PHE A 50 -6.64 -15.02 12.13
C PHE A 50 -6.47 -16.39 11.48
N SER A 51 -7.05 -16.59 10.30
CA SER A 51 -6.88 -17.81 9.50
C SER A 51 -7.27 -17.58 8.04
N SER A 52 -6.84 -18.48 7.14
CA SER A 52 -7.23 -18.45 5.73
C SER A 52 -8.75 -18.62 5.52
N GLU A 53 -9.40 -19.41 6.37
CA GLU A 53 -10.85 -19.60 6.36
C GLU A 53 -11.58 -18.32 6.76
N MET A 54 -11.06 -17.61 7.76
CA MET A 54 -11.60 -16.30 8.16
C MET A 54 -11.42 -15.28 7.03
N ALA A 55 -10.24 -15.19 6.42
CA ALA A 55 -10.00 -14.30 5.29
C ALA A 55 -10.99 -14.56 4.13
N SER A 56 -11.18 -15.84 3.78
CA SER A 56 -12.11 -16.24 2.72
C SER A 56 -13.56 -15.90 3.08
N ALA A 57 -13.98 -16.19 4.32
CA ALA A 57 -15.33 -15.89 4.78
C ALA A 57 -15.62 -14.39 4.85
N VAL A 58 -14.65 -13.59 5.27
CA VAL A 58 -14.73 -12.11 5.30
C VAL A 58 -14.81 -11.55 3.87
N ALA A 59 -14.06 -12.12 2.93
CA ALA A 59 -14.17 -11.76 1.51
C ALA A 59 -15.56 -12.13 0.94
N GLU A 60 -16.07 -13.33 1.20
CA GLU A 60 -17.43 -13.77 0.79
C GLU A 60 -18.56 -12.98 1.45
N ALA A 61 -18.32 -12.45 2.65
CA ALA A 61 -19.26 -11.58 3.34
C ALA A 61 -19.38 -10.19 2.69
N GLY A 62 -18.47 -9.83 1.76
CA GLY A 62 -18.50 -8.57 1.05
C GLY A 62 -17.73 -7.44 1.75
N LEU A 63 -16.72 -7.77 2.57
CA LEU A 63 -15.88 -6.75 3.23
C LEU A 63 -15.28 -5.78 2.20
N ALA A 64 -14.82 -6.28 1.05
CA ALA A 64 -14.18 -5.43 0.05
C ALA A 64 -15.12 -4.36 -0.51
N GLN A 65 -16.36 -4.73 -0.84
CA GLN A 65 -17.40 -3.78 -1.28
C GLN A 65 -17.72 -2.77 -0.19
N TRP A 66 -17.81 -3.23 1.06
CA TRP A 66 -18.06 -2.37 2.20
C TRP A 66 -16.93 -1.35 2.41
N LEU A 67 -15.66 -1.79 2.38
CA LEU A 67 -14.48 -0.92 2.47
C LEU A 67 -14.45 0.12 1.34
N LEU A 68 -14.76 -0.28 0.11
CA LEU A 68 -14.85 0.63 -1.03
C LEU A 68 -16.01 1.63 -0.91
N SER A 69 -17.07 1.31 -0.17
CA SER A 69 -18.13 2.28 0.10
C SER A 69 -17.64 3.42 1.02
N ILE A 70 -16.72 3.14 1.95
CA ILE A 70 -16.17 4.17 2.85
C ILE A 70 -15.34 5.18 2.06
N ILE A 71 -14.42 4.69 1.22
CA ILE A 71 -13.51 5.55 0.45
C ILE A 71 -14.26 6.43 -0.57
N THR A 72 -15.47 6.01 -0.96
CA THR A 72 -16.33 6.75 -1.90
C THR A 72 -17.26 7.75 -1.21
N LEU A 73 -17.56 7.58 0.08
CA LEU A 73 -18.44 8.45 0.87
C LEU A 73 -17.76 9.68 1.47
N GLU A 74 -16.43 9.71 1.58
CA GLU A 74 -15.73 10.91 2.06
C GLU A 74 -15.85 12.04 1.00
N ASP A 75 -16.57 13.11 1.38
CA ASP A 75 -16.58 14.40 0.69
C ASP A 75 -15.18 15.03 0.71
N GLU A 76 -14.84 15.80 -0.31
CA GLU A 76 -13.47 16.34 -0.48
C GLU A 76 -12.98 17.20 0.69
N GLU A 77 -13.88 17.80 1.45
CA GLU A 77 -13.55 18.71 2.56
C GLU A 77 -13.20 17.99 3.88
N ASP A 78 -13.62 16.74 4.06
CA ASP A 78 -13.49 15.97 5.30
C ASP A 78 -12.78 14.63 5.10
N LYS A 79 -11.97 14.49 4.03
CA LYS A 79 -11.14 13.31 3.78
C LYS A 79 -10.22 13.06 4.98
N CYS A 80 -10.57 12.08 5.81
CA CYS A 80 -9.68 11.62 6.84
C CYS A 80 -8.62 10.78 6.15
N TYR A 81 -7.48 11.41 5.84
CA TYR A 81 -6.33 10.78 5.21
C TYR A 81 -5.96 9.44 5.87
N TYR A 82 -6.16 9.31 7.19
CA TYR A 82 -5.96 8.06 7.92
C TYR A 82 -6.99 6.96 7.61
N ASN A 83 -8.29 7.29 7.48
CA ASN A 83 -9.33 6.31 7.15
C ASN A 83 -9.08 5.69 5.77
N CYS A 84 -8.76 6.52 4.78
CA CYS A 84 -8.43 6.06 3.43
C CYS A 84 -7.22 5.10 3.45
N CYS A 85 -6.20 5.39 4.27
CA CYS A 85 -5.04 4.50 4.43
C CYS A 85 -5.48 3.14 4.93
N VAL A 86 -6.24 3.11 6.03
CA VAL A 86 -6.72 1.88 6.66
C VAL A 86 -7.59 1.06 5.70
N VAL A 87 -8.41 1.71 4.87
CA VAL A 87 -9.20 1.03 3.84
C VAL A 87 -8.31 0.34 2.82
N VAL A 88 -7.31 1.05 2.26
CA VAL A 88 -6.43 0.50 1.21
C VAL A 88 -5.55 -0.61 1.78
N THR A 89 -5.00 -0.45 2.99
CA THR A 89 -4.20 -1.49 3.64
C THR A 89 -5.06 -2.72 3.99
N ALA A 90 -6.28 -2.54 4.50
CA ALA A 90 -7.18 -3.66 4.79
C ALA A 90 -7.57 -4.45 3.53
N LEU A 91 -7.82 -3.78 2.41
CA LEU A 91 -8.07 -4.44 1.12
C LEU A 91 -6.86 -5.25 0.64
N SER A 92 -5.66 -4.67 0.74
CA SER A 92 -4.41 -5.34 0.44
C SER A 92 -4.20 -6.57 1.32
N THR A 93 -4.41 -6.45 2.63
CA THR A 93 -4.30 -7.57 3.57
C THR A 93 -5.29 -8.68 3.25
N LEU A 94 -6.55 -8.33 2.93
CA LEU A 94 -7.56 -9.29 2.49
C LEU A 94 -7.09 -10.06 1.24
N VAL A 95 -6.55 -9.37 0.25
CA VAL A 95 -5.99 -10.00 -0.96
C VAL A 95 -4.81 -10.91 -0.63
N ASN A 96 -3.91 -10.50 0.25
CA ASN A 96 -2.71 -11.26 0.60
C ASN A 96 -3.03 -12.53 1.41
N CYS A 97 -4.03 -12.48 2.29
CA CYS A 97 -4.43 -13.60 3.15
C CYS A 97 -5.46 -14.54 2.50
N THR A 98 -6.13 -14.12 1.43
CA THR A 98 -7.02 -15.00 0.65
C THR A 98 -6.18 -16.00 -0.14
N THR A 99 -6.43 -17.30 0.04
CA THR A 99 -5.67 -18.37 -0.63
C THR A 99 -6.23 -18.76 -1.99
N ASP A 100 -7.54 -18.60 -2.20
CA ASP A 100 -8.20 -18.89 -3.48
C ASP A 100 -7.83 -17.86 -4.56
N GLU A 101 -7.25 -18.33 -5.67
CA GLU A 101 -6.78 -17.46 -6.75
C GLU A 101 -7.90 -16.69 -7.45
N THR A 102 -9.08 -17.31 -7.57
CA THR A 102 -10.22 -16.69 -8.25
C THR A 102 -10.75 -15.54 -7.40
N GLN A 103 -10.91 -15.76 -6.10
CA GLN A 103 -11.33 -14.76 -5.13
C GLN A 103 -10.29 -13.65 -5.02
N ARG A 104 -8.99 -13.96 -4.92
CA ARG A 104 -7.91 -12.95 -4.97
C ARG A 104 -8.02 -12.07 -6.21
N ARG A 105 -8.20 -12.67 -7.38
CA ARG A 105 -8.34 -11.92 -8.64
C ARG A 105 -9.58 -11.03 -8.62
N ASN A 106 -10.71 -11.54 -8.12
CA ASN A 106 -11.96 -10.79 -8.03
C ASN A 106 -11.85 -9.61 -7.05
N LEU A 107 -11.15 -9.78 -5.92
CA LEU A 107 -10.89 -8.71 -4.96
C LEU A 107 -10.03 -7.59 -5.58
N LYS A 108 -8.94 -7.96 -6.27
CA LYS A 108 -8.13 -7.00 -7.03
C LYS A 108 -8.95 -6.28 -8.09
N GLN A 109 -9.75 -7.03 -8.84
CA GLN A 109 -10.60 -6.51 -9.89
C GLN A 109 -11.61 -5.49 -9.33
N LEU A 110 -12.23 -5.78 -8.19
CA LEU A 110 -13.17 -4.89 -7.52
C LEU A 110 -12.52 -3.55 -7.13
N PHE A 111 -11.28 -3.57 -6.63
CA PHE A 111 -10.53 -2.35 -6.32
C PHE A 111 -10.26 -1.54 -7.59
N PHE A 112 -9.72 -2.17 -8.63
CA PHE A 112 -9.36 -1.48 -9.89
C PHE A 112 -10.55 -1.08 -10.77
N ASP A 113 -11.75 -1.62 -10.53
CA ASP A 113 -13.00 -1.13 -11.14
C ASP A 113 -13.57 0.09 -10.41
N ASN A 114 -13.08 0.42 -9.21
CA ASN A 114 -13.47 1.60 -8.46
C ASN A 114 -12.47 2.74 -8.69
N GLU A 115 -12.69 3.53 -9.75
CA GLU A 115 -11.78 4.61 -10.16
C GLU A 115 -11.46 5.60 -9.03
N LYS A 116 -12.47 5.99 -8.23
CA LYS A 116 -12.28 6.90 -7.09
C LYS A 116 -11.36 6.30 -6.03
N ALA A 117 -11.51 5.01 -5.72
CA ALA A 117 -10.64 4.34 -4.75
C ALA A 117 -9.19 4.27 -5.25
N VAL A 118 -8.99 3.99 -6.53
CA VAL A 118 -7.67 3.98 -7.15
C VAL A 118 -7.03 5.37 -7.12
N GLU A 119 -7.77 6.41 -7.52
CA GLU A 119 -7.31 7.80 -7.50
C GLU A 119 -6.91 8.24 -6.09
N VAL A 120 -7.75 7.95 -5.08
CA VAL A 120 -7.44 8.25 -3.68
C VAL A 120 -6.15 7.54 -3.26
N ALA A 121 -6.01 6.24 -3.54
CA ALA A 121 -4.80 5.49 -3.18
C ALA A 121 -3.54 6.05 -3.85
N ILE A 122 -3.60 6.41 -5.14
CA ILE A 122 -2.49 7.05 -5.86
C ILE A 122 -2.13 8.38 -5.18
N ASN A 123 -3.12 9.24 -4.96
CA ASN A 123 -2.91 10.56 -4.35
C ASN A 123 -2.29 10.46 -2.95
N MET A 124 -2.58 9.39 -2.19
CA MET A 124 -1.99 9.16 -0.87
C MET A 124 -0.52 8.71 -0.90
N THR A 125 0.01 8.28 -2.03
CA THR A 125 1.45 7.95 -2.13
C THR A 125 2.33 9.20 -2.26
N THR A 126 1.74 10.36 -2.58
CA THR A 126 2.48 11.58 -2.97
C THR A 126 2.90 12.49 -1.81
N PRO A 127 2.09 12.70 -0.74
CA PRO A 127 2.41 13.65 0.33
C PRO A 127 3.62 13.23 1.16
N MET A 128 4.67 14.05 1.16
CA MET A 128 5.87 13.85 1.99
C MET A 128 5.61 14.13 3.47
N ASP A 129 4.62 14.97 3.80
CA ASP A 129 4.28 15.32 5.19
C ASP A 129 3.69 14.13 5.98
N TYR A 130 3.23 13.09 5.28
CA TYR A 130 2.74 11.83 5.85
C TYR A 130 3.46 10.62 5.23
N ALA A 131 4.79 10.71 5.13
CA ALA A 131 5.61 9.70 4.44
C ALA A 131 5.43 8.26 4.97
N TYR A 132 5.10 8.06 6.26
CA TYR A 132 4.73 6.75 6.79
C TYR A 132 3.45 6.19 6.11
N VAL A 133 2.38 6.97 6.08
CA VAL A 133 1.11 6.58 5.45
C VAL A 133 1.29 6.38 3.94
N ALA A 134 2.06 7.27 3.30
CA ALA A 134 2.39 7.14 1.88
C ALA A 134 3.17 5.84 1.59
N SER A 135 4.08 5.45 2.48
CA SER A 135 4.81 4.17 2.40
C SER A 135 3.88 2.97 2.56
N GLU A 136 3.00 2.96 3.56
CA GLU A 136 2.02 1.89 3.78
C GLU A 136 1.09 1.71 2.57
N VAL A 137 0.56 2.82 2.02
CA VAL A 137 -0.29 2.79 0.83
C VAL A 137 0.49 2.32 -0.40
N ALA A 138 1.76 2.71 -0.54
CA ALA A 138 2.60 2.21 -1.62
C ALA A 138 2.79 0.69 -1.53
N GLY A 139 3.08 0.15 -0.34
CA GLY A 139 3.16 -1.30 -0.11
C GLY A 139 1.85 -2.02 -0.45
N ALA A 140 0.72 -1.46 0.00
CA ALA A 140 -0.61 -2.00 -0.27
C ALA A 140 -0.95 -2.01 -1.78
N LEU A 141 -0.64 -0.94 -2.50
CA LEU A 141 -0.77 -0.89 -3.96
C LEU A 141 0.12 -1.94 -4.64
N GLY A 142 1.35 -2.14 -4.15
CA GLY A 142 2.23 -3.20 -4.64
C GLY A 142 1.57 -4.59 -4.55
N ILE A 143 0.94 -4.92 -3.42
CA ILE A 143 0.21 -6.19 -3.24
C ILE A 143 -0.99 -6.30 -4.18
N LEU A 144 -1.77 -5.22 -4.33
CA LEU A 144 -2.95 -5.18 -5.19
C LEU A 144 -2.59 -5.35 -6.67
N VAL A 145 -1.45 -4.82 -7.10
CA VAL A 145 -0.95 -4.90 -8.50
C VAL A 145 -0.25 -6.23 -8.79
N LYS A 146 0.41 -6.82 -7.80
CA LYS A 146 1.21 -8.03 -7.97
C LYS A 146 0.47 -9.12 -8.74
N ASP A 147 1.08 -9.69 -9.76
CA ASP A 147 0.48 -10.75 -10.60
C ASP A 147 -0.89 -10.36 -11.23
N PHE A 148 -1.17 -9.06 -11.34
CA PHE A 148 -2.42 -8.52 -11.90
C PHE A 148 -2.16 -7.49 -13.01
N PRO A 149 -1.93 -7.94 -14.26
CA PRO A 149 -1.51 -7.08 -15.38
C PRO A 149 -2.43 -5.89 -15.67
N ARG A 150 -3.73 -6.03 -15.39
CA ARG A 150 -4.70 -4.93 -15.54
C ARG A 150 -4.42 -3.80 -14.55
N GLY A 151 -4.15 -4.11 -13.29
CA GLY A 151 -3.77 -3.12 -12.28
C GLY A 151 -2.44 -2.44 -12.61
N ALA A 152 -1.45 -3.22 -13.03
CA ALA A 152 -0.16 -2.69 -13.47
C ALA A 152 -0.32 -1.73 -14.66
N SER A 153 -1.25 -2.04 -15.58
CA SER A 153 -1.57 -1.19 -16.74
C SER A 153 -2.27 0.11 -16.34
N HIS A 154 -3.01 0.12 -15.24
CA HIS A 154 -3.72 1.29 -14.72
C HIS A 154 -2.75 2.30 -14.08
N LEU A 155 -1.76 1.81 -13.32
CA LEU A 155 -0.70 2.65 -12.73
C LEU A 155 0.41 3.03 -13.72
N ARG A 156 0.39 2.41 -14.91
CA ARG A 156 1.48 2.38 -15.89
C ARG A 156 1.89 3.72 -16.48
N TRP A 157 0.98 4.68 -16.45
CA TRP A 157 1.07 5.97 -17.14
C TRP A 157 1.22 7.15 -16.19
N ASP A 158 1.24 6.88 -14.89
CA ASP A 158 1.36 7.91 -13.90
C ASP A 158 2.84 8.07 -13.50
N GLU A 159 3.54 9.04 -14.08
CA GLU A 159 4.92 9.35 -13.68
C GLU A 159 4.99 9.87 -12.23
N SER A 160 3.87 10.36 -11.69
CA SER A 160 3.81 10.90 -10.34
C SER A 160 3.87 9.80 -9.29
N ILE A 161 3.15 8.67 -9.48
CA ILE A 161 3.21 7.55 -8.54
C ILE A 161 4.59 6.90 -8.50
N LEU A 162 5.24 6.77 -9.66
CA LEU A 162 6.58 6.17 -9.71
C LEU A 162 7.61 7.10 -9.03
N THR A 163 7.54 8.40 -9.32
CA THR A 163 8.37 9.41 -8.66
C THR A 163 8.16 9.42 -7.14
N ALA A 164 6.91 9.34 -6.70
CA ALA A 164 6.54 9.28 -5.29
C ALA A 164 7.09 8.01 -4.62
N ALA A 165 6.91 6.85 -5.24
CA ALA A 165 7.44 5.58 -4.74
C ALA A 165 8.98 5.60 -4.64
N LEU A 166 9.69 6.17 -5.61
CA LEU A 166 11.15 6.32 -5.56
C LEU A 166 11.60 7.26 -4.44
N ARG A 167 10.89 8.37 -4.21
CA ARG A 167 11.16 9.27 -3.07
C ARG A 167 10.96 8.58 -1.72
N LEU A 168 9.90 7.77 -1.59
CA LEU A 168 9.65 6.97 -0.39
C LEU A 168 10.73 5.91 -0.19
N PHE A 169 11.15 5.24 -1.26
CA PHE A 169 12.26 4.29 -1.24
C PHE A 169 13.58 4.94 -0.83
N ASP A 170 13.80 6.22 -1.16
CA ASP A 170 15.02 6.89 -0.75
C ASP A 170 14.97 7.51 0.65
N ASN A 171 13.80 7.56 1.28
CA ASN A 171 13.60 8.16 2.59
C ASN A 171 14.24 7.29 3.70
N PRO A 172 15.22 7.81 4.47
CA PRO A 172 15.93 7.05 5.50
C PRO A 172 15.10 6.75 6.75
N GLU A 173 13.94 7.39 6.92
CA GLU A 173 13.10 7.27 8.12
C GLU A 173 12.07 6.12 8.05
N HIS A 174 11.98 5.40 6.92
CA HIS A 174 10.91 4.43 6.67
C HIS A 174 11.41 3.07 6.15
N ASP A 175 10.55 2.06 6.30
CA ASP A 175 10.80 0.73 5.76
C ASP A 175 10.81 0.76 4.23
N LEU A 176 11.95 0.35 3.65
CA LEU A 176 12.20 0.27 2.22
C LEU A 176 11.35 -0.82 1.54
N ASN A 177 10.86 -1.80 2.31
CA ASN A 177 10.15 -2.98 1.80
C ASN A 177 8.79 -2.68 1.19
N ASN A 178 8.13 -1.59 1.62
CA ASN A 178 6.82 -1.21 1.09
C ASN A 178 6.91 -0.57 -0.30
N PRO A 179 7.66 0.55 -0.52
CA PRO A 179 7.72 1.19 -1.83
C PRO A 179 8.41 0.33 -2.90
N ILE A 180 9.35 -0.54 -2.51
CA ILE A 180 10.06 -1.42 -3.46
C ILE A 180 9.11 -2.43 -4.13
N LEU A 181 8.07 -2.88 -3.43
CA LEU A 181 7.08 -3.81 -4.00
C LEU A 181 6.29 -3.14 -5.12
N LEU A 182 5.82 -1.92 -4.90
CA LEU A 182 5.10 -1.14 -5.92
C LEU A 182 5.98 -0.85 -7.14
N ILE A 183 7.23 -0.44 -6.89
CA ILE A 183 8.21 -0.17 -7.95
C ILE A 183 8.44 -1.43 -8.80
N ALA A 184 8.64 -2.58 -8.16
CA ALA A 184 8.85 -3.84 -8.84
C ALA A 184 7.70 -4.14 -9.80
N GLU A 185 6.45 -4.02 -9.32
CA GLU A 185 5.26 -4.38 -10.09
C GLU A 185 4.94 -3.41 -11.24
N ILE A 186 5.15 -2.10 -11.05
CA ILE A 186 5.00 -1.10 -12.13
C ILE A 186 6.04 -1.35 -13.25
N CYS A 187 7.21 -1.89 -12.90
CA CYS A 187 8.34 -2.08 -13.80
C CYS A 187 8.49 -3.50 -14.33
N THR A 188 7.66 -4.44 -13.87
CA THR A 188 7.57 -5.81 -14.40
C THR A 188 7.39 -5.91 -15.93
N PRO A 189 6.70 -5.00 -16.65
CA PRO A 189 6.50 -5.16 -18.09
C PRO A 189 7.71 -4.69 -18.95
N GLY A 190 8.83 -5.42 -18.85
CA GLY A 190 9.92 -5.46 -19.86
C GLY A 190 11.12 -4.52 -19.67
N GLU A 191 12.27 -4.90 -20.25
CA GLU A 191 13.57 -4.19 -20.20
C GLU A 191 13.51 -2.67 -20.44
N PRO A 192 12.75 -2.13 -21.42
CA PRO A 192 12.73 -0.68 -21.67
C PRO A 192 12.24 0.14 -20.46
N ARG A 193 11.42 -0.47 -19.60
CA ARG A 193 10.87 0.18 -18.41
C ARG A 193 11.83 0.19 -17.23
N LEU A 194 12.63 -0.85 -17.10
CA LEU A 194 13.71 -0.86 -16.13
C LEU A 194 14.71 0.26 -16.46
N THR A 195 15.03 0.46 -17.75
CA THR A 195 15.88 1.57 -18.18
C THR A 195 15.25 2.93 -17.93
N ALA A 196 13.97 3.12 -18.27
CA ALA A 196 13.24 4.36 -17.98
C ALA A 196 13.16 4.66 -16.47
N LEU A 197 12.94 3.61 -15.65
CA LEU A 197 12.97 3.72 -14.20
C LEU A 197 14.36 4.13 -13.69
N LEU A 198 15.43 3.54 -14.22
CA LEU A 198 16.79 3.90 -13.82
C LEU A 198 17.11 5.36 -14.16
N HIS A 199 16.67 5.85 -15.32
CA HIS A 199 16.79 7.26 -15.67
C HIS A 199 15.99 8.15 -14.72
N LEU A 200 14.72 7.83 -14.48
CA LEU A 200 13.88 8.59 -13.55
C LEU A 200 14.42 8.56 -12.11
N TYR A 201 14.98 7.43 -11.68
CA TYR A 201 15.61 7.29 -10.37
C TYR A 201 16.80 8.22 -10.22
N LEU A 202 17.68 8.29 -11.24
CA LEU A 202 18.79 9.24 -11.25
C LEU A 202 18.30 10.69 -11.20
N ASP A 203 17.23 11.02 -11.93
CA ASP A 203 16.62 12.36 -11.91
C ASP A 203 15.97 12.69 -10.54
N VAL A 204 15.40 11.70 -9.85
CA VAL A 204 14.80 11.87 -8.51
C VAL A 204 15.86 12.02 -7.42
N LEU A 205 17.01 11.34 -7.54
CA LEU A 205 18.14 11.51 -6.63
C LEU A 205 18.65 12.96 -6.63
N ASP A 206 18.55 13.67 -7.75
CA ASP A 206 18.90 15.09 -7.84
C ASP A 206 17.90 16.02 -7.11
N LEU A 207 16.69 15.52 -6.80
CA LEU A 207 15.56 16.31 -6.30
C LEU A 207 15.27 16.16 -4.79
N ILE A 208 15.92 15.25 -4.08
CA ILE A 208 15.63 15.03 -2.64
C ILE A 208 16.04 16.28 -1.83
N PRO A 209 15.08 16.99 -1.20
CA PRO A 209 15.40 18.17 -0.40
C PRO A 209 16.13 17.75 0.87
N ASP A 210 17.22 18.45 1.13
CA ASP A 210 18.11 18.32 2.28
C ASP A 210 17.35 18.31 3.62
N GLN A 211 17.06 17.13 4.19
CA GLN A 211 16.58 17.01 5.57
C GLN A 211 17.78 16.95 6.52
N ALA A 212 18.37 18.12 6.81
CA ALA A 212 19.46 18.21 7.77
C ALA A 212 18.95 18.31 9.23
N PRO A 213 19.57 17.62 10.21
CA PRO A 213 19.24 17.81 11.61
C PRO A 213 19.66 19.22 12.06
N LYS A 214 18.74 19.94 12.72
CA LYS A 214 19.01 21.28 13.27
C LYS A 214 19.98 21.19 14.46
N GLY A 215 21.28 21.28 14.20
CA GLY A 215 22.27 21.69 15.20
C GLY A 215 22.28 23.22 15.38
N PRO A 216 22.52 23.75 16.60
CA PRO A 216 22.47 25.19 16.82
C PRO A 216 23.75 25.84 16.25
N GLN A 217 23.62 26.66 15.21
CA GLN A 217 24.73 27.50 14.74
C GLN A 217 24.44 28.98 14.93
N GLY A 218 25.24 29.58 15.81
CA GLY A 218 25.41 31.01 15.93
C GLY A 218 25.92 31.64 14.63
N LYS A 219 25.15 32.63 14.18
CA LYS A 219 25.44 33.79 13.32
C LYS A 219 26.82 33.84 12.63
N LYS A 220 26.79 33.84 11.29
CA LYS A 220 27.46 34.85 10.44
C LYS A 220 26.84 34.87 9.03
N LYS A 221 26.26 36.01 8.64
CA LYS A 221 25.69 36.23 7.30
C LYS A 221 26.82 36.23 6.25
N LYS A 222 26.90 35.17 5.44
CA LYS A 222 27.51 35.20 4.10
C LYS A 222 26.39 35.01 3.08
N LYS A 223 26.40 35.80 2.00
CA LYS A 223 25.50 35.68 0.84
C LYS A 223 25.49 34.20 0.39
N LYS A 224 24.39 33.49 0.68
CA LYS A 224 24.20 32.10 0.25
C LYS A 224 24.01 32.11 -1.27
N LYS A 225 25.04 31.70 -2.02
CA LYS A 225 24.78 30.95 -3.26
C LYS A 225 23.84 29.80 -2.85
N LYS A 226 22.76 29.57 -3.59
CA LYS A 226 21.96 28.35 -3.47
C LYS A 226 22.91 27.17 -3.73
N LYS A 227 23.59 26.70 -2.68
CA LYS A 227 24.15 25.36 -2.66
C LYS A 227 22.92 24.48 -2.49
N HIS A 228 22.55 23.78 -3.55
CA HIS A 228 21.88 22.50 -3.39
C HIS A 228 22.81 21.69 -2.49
N ASN A 229 22.49 21.66 -1.20
CA ASN A 229 23.00 20.59 -0.38
C ASN A 229 22.18 19.38 -0.83
N HIS A 230 22.79 18.58 -1.67
CA HIS A 230 22.29 17.25 -1.96
C HIS A 230 22.59 16.42 -0.71
N ILE A 231 21.65 15.58 -0.30
CA ILE A 231 21.99 14.44 0.54
C ILE A 231 23.01 13.64 -0.27
N HIS A 232 24.29 13.72 0.12
CA HIS A 232 25.33 12.92 -0.51
C HIS A 232 25.13 11.47 -0.08
N MET A 233 24.27 10.75 -0.81
CA MET A 233 24.29 9.30 -0.79
C MET A 233 25.66 8.86 -1.30
N SER A 234 26.32 7.95 -0.57
CA SER A 234 27.61 7.45 -1.02
C SER A 234 27.45 6.67 -2.32
N GLU A 235 28.49 6.61 -3.16
CA GLU A 235 28.48 5.81 -4.39
C GLU A 235 28.10 4.34 -4.08
N HIS A 236 28.63 3.82 -2.98
CA HIS A 236 28.31 2.48 -2.50
C HIS A 236 26.83 2.30 -2.14
N ASP A 237 26.21 3.27 -1.46
CA ASP A 237 24.78 3.20 -1.11
C ASP A 237 23.89 3.38 -2.35
N THR A 238 24.34 4.19 -3.31
CA THR A 238 23.69 4.33 -4.63
C THR A 238 23.66 2.99 -5.35
N TRP A 239 24.80 2.28 -5.41
CA TRP A 239 24.89 0.95 -6.02
C TRP A 239 24.07 -0.09 -5.27
N LYS A 240 24.01 -0.04 -3.94
CA LYS A 240 23.12 -0.90 -3.15
C LYS A 240 21.66 -0.68 -3.51
N ARG A 241 21.22 0.58 -3.62
CA ARG A 241 19.84 0.92 -3.99
C ARG A 241 19.49 0.52 -5.41
N ILE A 242 20.38 0.76 -6.37
CA ILE A 242 20.23 0.27 -7.75
C ILE A 242 20.13 -1.26 -7.75
N THR A 243 20.98 -1.96 -6.98
CA THR A 243 20.93 -3.43 -6.87
C THR A 243 19.61 -3.93 -6.27
N LEU A 244 19.09 -3.25 -5.24
CA LEU A 244 17.79 -3.58 -4.66
C LEU A 244 16.66 -3.38 -5.68
N LEU A 245 16.65 -2.25 -6.38
CA LEU A 245 15.66 -1.95 -7.42
C LEU A 245 15.70 -2.96 -8.58
N THR A 246 16.90 -3.33 -9.03
CA THR A 246 17.04 -4.32 -10.10
C THR A 246 16.63 -5.71 -9.63
N CYS A 247 17.00 -6.15 -8.42
CA CYS A 247 16.60 -7.45 -7.88
C CYS A 247 15.10 -7.58 -7.56
N ALA A 248 14.42 -6.46 -7.27
CA ALA A 248 13.01 -6.47 -6.92
C ALA A 248 12.11 -6.86 -8.10
N SER A 249 12.44 -6.39 -9.31
CA SER A 249 11.66 -6.70 -10.51
C SER A 249 11.67 -8.20 -10.84
N PRO A 250 10.52 -8.85 -11.10
CA PRO A 250 10.48 -10.21 -11.64
C PRO A 250 11.23 -10.39 -12.96
N ALA A 251 11.42 -9.31 -13.73
CA ALA A 251 12.12 -9.33 -15.01
C ALA A 251 13.63 -9.62 -14.87
N SER A 252 14.29 -9.16 -13.80
CA SER A 252 15.71 -9.43 -13.55
C SER A 252 15.97 -10.87 -13.09
N ARG A 253 14.99 -11.51 -12.43
CA ARG A 253 15.08 -12.90 -11.96
C ARG A 253 15.02 -13.94 -13.09
N LYS A 254 14.66 -13.52 -14.31
CA LYS A 254 14.64 -14.39 -15.51
C LYS A 254 15.95 -14.36 -16.31
N CYS A 255 16.93 -13.53 -15.92
CA CYS A 255 18.24 -13.43 -16.57
C CYS A 255 19.33 -14.31 -15.93
N HIS A 256 18.94 -15.23 -15.04
CA HIS A 256 19.82 -16.23 -14.42
C HIS A 256 19.45 -17.65 -14.82
#